data_AF-A0A6P2C1F0-F1
#
_entry.id   AF-A0A6P2C1F0-F1
#
_cell.length_a   1.000
_cell.length_b   1.000
_cell.length_c   1.000
_cell.angle_alpha   90.00
_cell.angle_beta   90.00
_cell.angle_gamma   90.00
#
_symmetry.space_group_name_H-M   'P 1'
#
loop_
_entity.id
_entity.type
_entity.pdbx_description
1 polymer ?
#
loop_
_entity_poly.entity_id
_entity_poly.type
_entity_poly.pdbx_seq_one_letter_code
_entity_poly.pdbx_strand_id
1 'polypeptide(L)'
;MRIDRPDDADGREEPHLPRLPGLSGLSGLSGLRASRETPVEAHAYKADAGQADAGQAGQGGPDIEPDAGNRIARALDNRAKVDAAVRAYAIDQGYERVSEIEKETVTPAMRRIEAEDPDRHLAGLENRLKGKDRLAEKVDFDVMKKGRTVSQAFANVKDTIRYTFVYDEAKYTAGVYADCERLVSAGFGRFDRRNSWDQDEYKGINSRWRIPGSSQLFEVQFHTQASLAAKEETHSAYERIRSLPEDDEEMADLRAYQREVTSKVPIPPGALGVPDYRL
;
A
#
# COMPACT_ATOMS: atom_id res chain seq x y z
N MET A 1 -19.50 -25.22 -41.71
CA MET A 1 -18.25 -25.01 -40.95
C MET A 1 -18.36 -23.62 -40.34
N ARG A 2 -18.94 -23.54 -39.14
CA ARG A 2 -19.25 -22.29 -38.43
C ARG A 2 -18.13 -22.03 -37.43
N ILE A 3 -17.64 -20.80 -37.42
CA ILE A 3 -16.63 -20.28 -36.51
C ILE A 3 -17.40 -19.67 -35.34
N ASP A 4 -17.30 -20.27 -34.16
CA ASP A 4 -17.84 -19.70 -32.91
C ASP A 4 -16.67 -19.20 -32.05
N ARG A 5 -16.75 -17.91 -31.70
CA ARG A 5 -16.01 -17.27 -30.60
C ARG A 5 -16.51 -17.84 -29.27
N PRO A 6 -15.67 -17.94 -28.23
CA PRO A 6 -16.13 -17.87 -26.86
C PRO A 6 -16.00 -16.44 -26.30
N ASP A 7 -17.07 -16.03 -25.65
CA ASP A 7 -17.30 -14.79 -24.93
C ASP A 7 -16.40 -14.65 -23.69
N ASP A 8 -15.95 -13.41 -23.48
CA ASP A 8 -15.41 -12.92 -22.22
C ASP A 8 -16.56 -12.74 -21.22
N ALA A 9 -16.50 -13.47 -20.10
CA ALA A 9 -17.33 -13.22 -18.92
C ALA A 9 -16.44 -13.23 -17.67
N ASP A 10 -15.95 -12.04 -17.32
CA ASP A 10 -15.33 -11.71 -16.03
C ASP A 10 -16.43 -11.72 -14.96
N GLY A 11 -16.53 -12.84 -14.24
CA GLY A 11 -17.43 -13.02 -13.10
C GLY A 11 -16.62 -13.40 -11.88
N ARG A 12 -15.94 -12.43 -11.25
CA ARG A 12 -15.38 -12.62 -9.91
C ARG A 12 -16.48 -12.41 -8.89
N GLU A 13 -16.90 -13.50 -8.25
CA GLU A 13 -17.68 -13.45 -7.01
C GLU A 13 -16.86 -12.76 -5.92
N GLU A 14 -17.47 -11.80 -5.22
CA GLU A 14 -16.88 -11.23 -4.01
C GLU A 14 -16.78 -12.29 -2.90
N PRO A 15 -15.67 -12.38 -2.16
CA PRO A 15 -15.56 -13.32 -1.06
C PRO A 15 -16.52 -12.92 0.08
N HIS A 16 -17.51 -13.77 0.32
CA HIS A 16 -18.43 -13.65 1.44
C HIS A 16 -17.69 -13.73 2.78
N LEU A 17 -17.70 -12.62 3.55
CA LEU A 17 -17.38 -12.64 4.97
C LEU A 17 -18.37 -13.59 5.69
N PRO A 18 -17.91 -14.51 6.56
CA PRO A 18 -18.83 -15.30 7.38
C PRO A 18 -19.66 -14.36 8.26
N ARG A 19 -20.98 -14.52 8.25
CA ARG A 19 -21.88 -13.77 9.14
C ARG A 19 -21.63 -14.21 10.57
N LEU A 20 -21.03 -13.31 11.37
CA LEU A 20 -20.99 -13.44 12.82
C LEU A 20 -22.43 -13.35 13.36
N PRO A 21 -22.89 -14.27 14.22
CA PRO A 21 -24.21 -14.18 14.82
C PRO A 21 -24.21 -13.04 15.86
N GLY A 22 -24.91 -11.93 15.61
CA GLY A 22 -25.09 -10.90 16.63
C GLY A 22 -25.52 -9.48 16.22
N LEU A 23 -25.55 -9.11 14.92
CA LEU A 23 -25.88 -7.74 14.53
C LEU A 23 -26.99 -7.70 13.47
N SER A 24 -28.23 -7.59 13.94
CA SER A 24 -29.39 -7.25 13.12
C SER A 24 -29.59 -5.74 13.14
N GLY A 25 -29.32 -5.09 12.01
CA GLY A 25 -29.80 -3.73 11.76
C GLY A 25 -28.93 -2.96 10.78
N LEU A 26 -29.59 -2.41 9.75
CA LEU A 26 -29.17 -1.32 8.87
C LEU A 26 -28.66 -1.72 7.49
N SER A 27 -29.65 -1.99 6.64
CA SER A 27 -29.60 -1.83 5.19
C SER A 27 -29.63 -0.34 4.81
N GLY A 28 -28.70 0.05 3.93
CA GLY A 28 -28.80 1.24 3.09
C GLY A 28 -27.80 2.35 3.44
N LEU A 29 -26.88 2.64 2.51
CA LEU A 29 -26.92 3.89 1.74
C LEU A 29 -25.67 4.01 0.86
N SER A 30 -25.91 3.97 -0.45
CA SER A 30 -25.03 4.45 -1.48
C SER A 30 -24.92 5.99 -1.41
N GLY A 31 -23.72 6.53 -1.55
CA GLY A 31 -23.51 7.93 -1.94
C GLY A 31 -22.58 8.73 -1.03
N LEU A 32 -21.29 8.78 -1.38
CA LEU A 32 -20.40 9.80 -0.84
C LEU A 32 -20.56 11.09 -1.67
N ARG A 33 -21.25 12.08 -1.09
CA ARG A 33 -21.24 13.48 -1.54
C ARG A 33 -19.98 14.17 -1.05
N ALA A 34 -19.40 15.01 -1.92
CA ALA A 34 -18.33 15.93 -1.60
C ALA A 34 -18.82 17.05 -0.65
N SER A 35 -18.13 17.22 0.47
CA SER A 35 -18.31 18.35 1.38
C SER A 35 -17.60 19.59 0.82
N ARG A 36 -18.37 20.66 0.62
CA ARG A 36 -17.89 22.01 0.32
C ARG A 36 -17.55 22.72 1.62
N GLU A 37 -16.35 23.30 1.73
CA GLU A 37 -16.01 24.25 2.78
C GLU A 37 -16.35 25.69 2.34
N THR A 38 -16.92 26.45 3.28
CA THR A 38 -17.28 27.87 3.20
C THR A 38 -16.10 28.76 3.62
N PRO A 39 -15.85 29.93 3.00
CA PRO A 39 -14.82 30.86 3.46
C PRO A 39 -15.32 31.77 4.59
N VAL A 40 -14.42 32.05 5.52
CA VAL A 40 -14.58 32.96 6.67
C VAL A 40 -14.35 34.42 6.24
N GLU A 41 -15.21 35.31 6.74
CA GLU A 41 -15.26 36.76 6.49
C GLU A 41 -14.02 37.51 7.03
N ALA A 42 -13.57 38.53 6.30
CA ALA A 42 -12.59 39.50 6.75
C ALA A 42 -13.25 40.85 7.07
N HIS A 43 -12.96 41.36 8.26
CA HIS A 43 -13.46 42.62 8.81
C HIS A 43 -12.94 43.87 8.08
N ALA A 44 -13.84 44.86 8.04
CA ALA A 44 -13.70 46.16 7.42
C ALA A 44 -12.77 47.14 8.18
N TYR A 45 -12.10 48.01 7.43
CA TYR A 45 -11.60 49.31 7.89
C TYR A 45 -12.24 50.42 7.05
N LYS A 46 -12.77 51.44 7.73
CA LYS A 46 -13.40 52.64 7.16
C LYS A 46 -12.36 53.66 6.71
N ALA A 47 -12.67 54.41 5.66
CA ALA A 47 -12.26 55.80 5.49
C ALA A 47 -13.36 56.59 4.75
N ASP A 48 -13.47 57.86 5.12
CA ASP A 48 -14.64 58.73 4.99
C ASP A 48 -14.59 59.66 3.76
N ALA A 49 -15.79 60.15 3.43
CA ALA A 49 -16.30 61.16 2.50
C ALA A 49 -15.40 61.98 1.54
N GLY A 50 -15.93 62.14 0.32
CA GLY A 50 -15.71 63.27 -0.59
C GLY A 50 -16.73 63.28 -1.73
N GLN A 51 -17.63 64.25 -1.74
CA GLN A 51 -18.79 64.42 -2.64
C GLN A 51 -18.46 65.42 -3.78
N ALA A 52 -18.88 65.11 -5.02
CA ALA A 52 -19.21 66.00 -6.17
C ALA A 52 -19.10 65.15 -7.47
N ASP A 53 -19.81 65.33 -8.57
CA ASP A 53 -21.04 65.98 -9.02
C ASP A 53 -21.31 65.38 -10.43
N ALA A 54 -22.53 65.48 -10.94
CA ALA A 54 -23.03 64.81 -12.13
C ALA A 54 -22.40 65.26 -13.47
N GLY A 55 -22.25 64.33 -14.42
CA GLY A 55 -21.91 64.63 -15.82
C GLY A 55 -22.10 63.42 -16.74
N GLN A 56 -22.80 63.63 -17.86
CA GLN A 56 -23.45 62.64 -18.72
C GLN A 56 -22.54 61.73 -19.59
N ALA A 57 -23.14 60.57 -19.90
CA ALA A 57 -22.90 59.59 -20.95
C ALA A 57 -22.01 59.97 -22.16
N GLY A 58 -21.14 59.02 -22.54
CA GLY A 58 -20.49 59.02 -23.86
C GLY A 58 -19.46 57.91 -24.09
N GLN A 59 -19.94 56.77 -24.62
CA GLN A 59 -19.27 55.83 -25.54
C GLN A 59 -17.98 55.09 -25.12
N GLY A 60 -18.06 53.75 -25.23
CA GLY A 60 -17.07 52.81 -24.71
C GLY A 60 -15.74 52.80 -25.46
N GLY A 61 -14.67 52.76 -24.66
CA GLY A 61 -13.41 52.12 -25.03
C GLY A 61 -13.41 50.65 -24.57
N PRO A 62 -12.58 49.77 -25.14
CA PRO A 62 -12.49 48.40 -24.65
C PRO A 62 -11.89 48.44 -23.24
N ASP A 63 -12.68 47.99 -22.26
CA ASP A 63 -12.21 47.70 -20.91
C ASP A 63 -11.13 46.61 -20.99
N ILE A 64 -9.86 47.01 -21.00
CA ILE A 64 -8.75 46.10 -20.71
C ILE A 64 -8.61 46.04 -19.19
N GLU A 65 -9.33 45.12 -18.56
CA GLU A 65 -8.83 44.11 -17.58
C GLU A 65 -9.94 43.51 -16.70
N PRO A 66 -10.11 42.18 -16.80
CA PRO A 66 -9.83 41.32 -15.64
C PRO A 66 -8.87 40.18 -16.02
N ASP A 67 -7.91 40.47 -16.90
CA ASP A 67 -7.13 39.44 -17.60
C ASP A 67 -5.93 38.91 -16.79
N ALA A 68 -5.31 39.74 -15.94
CA ALA A 68 -4.14 39.32 -15.16
C ALA A 68 -4.45 38.23 -14.10
N GLY A 69 -5.57 38.35 -13.37
CA GLY A 69 -5.98 37.36 -12.36
C GLY A 69 -6.35 36.01 -12.97
N ASN A 70 -7.01 36.04 -14.14
CA ASN A 70 -7.36 34.84 -14.91
C ASN A 70 -6.11 34.18 -15.53
N ARG A 71 -5.15 34.98 -15.99
CA ARG A 71 -3.84 34.49 -16.48
C ARG A 71 -3.02 33.78 -15.39
N ILE A 72 -2.95 34.35 -14.18
CA ILE A 72 -2.22 33.73 -13.05
C ILE A 72 -2.88 32.42 -12.62
N ALA A 73 -4.20 32.41 -12.45
CA ALA A 73 -4.94 31.20 -12.08
C ALA A 73 -4.75 30.07 -13.13
N ARG A 74 -4.82 30.41 -14.42
CA ARG A 74 -4.57 29.46 -15.51
C ARG A 74 -3.12 28.96 -15.54
N ALA A 75 -2.15 29.82 -15.25
CA ALA A 75 -0.74 29.41 -15.18
C ALA A 75 -0.49 28.42 -14.02
N LEU A 76 -1.12 28.65 -12.87
CA LEU A 76 -1.03 27.75 -11.71
C LEU A 76 -1.71 26.40 -11.98
N ASP A 77 -2.90 26.41 -12.59
CA ASP A 77 -3.60 25.18 -12.99
C ASP A 77 -2.81 24.38 -14.03
N ASN A 78 -2.26 25.06 -15.05
CA ASN A 78 -1.40 24.43 -16.05
C ASN A 78 -0.15 23.79 -15.41
N ARG A 79 0.49 24.50 -14.47
CA ARG A 79 1.64 23.97 -13.73
C ARG A 79 1.26 22.72 -12.93
N ALA A 80 0.14 22.76 -12.21
CA ALA A 80 -0.34 21.61 -11.44
C ALA A 80 -0.61 20.39 -12.34
N LYS A 81 -1.17 20.60 -13.54
CA LYS A 81 -1.40 19.53 -14.53
C LYS A 81 -0.10 18.95 -15.08
N VAL A 82 0.87 19.80 -15.41
CA VAL A 82 2.20 19.35 -15.86
C VAL A 82 2.90 18.57 -14.75
N ASP A 83 2.89 19.07 -13.52
CA ASP A 83 3.50 18.40 -12.37
C ASP A 83 2.82 17.03 -12.12
N ALA A 84 1.50 16.93 -12.27
CA ALA A 84 0.77 15.67 -12.19
C ALA A 84 1.16 14.68 -13.31
N ALA A 85 1.27 15.14 -14.55
CA ALA A 85 1.69 14.30 -15.66
C ALA A 85 3.14 13.79 -15.50
N VAL A 86 4.05 14.67 -15.05
CA VAL A 86 5.45 14.30 -14.77
C VAL A 86 5.53 13.27 -13.64
N ARG A 87 4.74 13.43 -12.56
CA ARG A 87 4.68 12.43 -11.49
C ARG A 87 4.15 11.09 -11.99
N ALA A 88 3.04 11.08 -12.73
CA ALA A 88 2.46 9.84 -13.25
C ALA A 88 3.47 9.08 -14.11
N TYR A 89 4.16 9.78 -15.02
CA TYR A 89 5.24 9.19 -15.81
C TYR A 89 6.39 8.66 -14.94
N ALA A 90 6.83 9.41 -13.93
CA ALA A 90 7.88 8.96 -13.02
C ALA A 90 7.46 7.73 -12.19
N ILE A 91 6.17 7.62 -11.84
CA ILE A 91 5.59 6.45 -11.16
C ILE A 91 5.61 5.24 -12.09
N ASP A 92 5.18 5.39 -13.33
CA ASP A 92 5.23 4.33 -14.34
C ASP A 92 6.65 3.81 -14.52
N GLN A 93 7.62 4.71 -14.72
CA GLN A 93 9.03 4.34 -14.85
C GLN A 93 9.58 3.69 -13.57
N GLY A 94 9.11 4.11 -12.39
CA GLY A 94 9.45 3.46 -11.12
C GLY A 94 8.92 2.05 -11.01
N TYR A 95 7.68 1.82 -11.46
CA TYR A 95 7.05 0.51 -11.47
C TYR A 95 7.81 -0.46 -12.38
N GLU A 96 8.14 -0.05 -13.61
CA GLU A 96 8.88 -0.90 -14.54
C GLU A 96 10.25 -1.32 -13.97
N ARG A 97 11.01 -0.39 -13.38
CA ARG A 97 12.30 -0.72 -12.73
C ARG A 97 12.16 -1.76 -11.62
N VAL A 98 11.13 -1.63 -10.78
CA VAL A 98 10.87 -2.59 -9.70
C VAL A 98 10.46 -3.94 -10.28
N SER A 99 9.62 -3.95 -11.32
CA SER A 99 9.19 -5.16 -12.04
C SER A 99 10.37 -5.91 -12.65
N GLU A 100 11.31 -5.19 -13.28
CA GLU A 100 12.55 -5.75 -13.80
C GLU A 100 13.42 -6.35 -12.68
N ILE A 101 13.63 -5.62 -11.58
CA ILE A 101 14.38 -6.12 -10.41
C ILE A 101 13.75 -7.40 -9.85
N GLU A 102 12.42 -7.42 -9.69
CA GLU A 102 11.67 -8.59 -9.24
C GLU A 102 11.94 -9.79 -10.16
N LYS A 103 11.70 -9.60 -11.46
CA LYS A 103 11.71 -10.67 -12.46
C LYS A 103 13.12 -11.20 -12.76
N GLU A 104 14.10 -10.32 -12.82
CA GLU A 104 15.46 -10.66 -13.28
C GLU A 104 16.42 -10.96 -12.14
N THR A 105 16.20 -10.39 -10.96
CA THR A 105 17.10 -10.54 -9.81
C THR A 105 16.49 -11.38 -8.70
N VAL A 106 15.35 -10.95 -8.16
CA VAL A 106 14.84 -11.50 -6.89
C VAL A 106 14.16 -12.84 -7.08
N THR A 107 13.21 -12.98 -8.01
CA THR A 107 12.49 -14.25 -8.24
C THR A 107 13.42 -15.39 -8.63
N PRO A 108 14.37 -15.22 -9.57
CA PRO A 108 15.31 -16.28 -9.90
C PRO A 108 16.14 -16.72 -8.70
N ALA A 109 16.54 -15.79 -7.82
CA ALA A 109 17.25 -16.13 -6.60
C ALA A 109 16.35 -16.88 -5.60
N MET A 110 15.12 -16.44 -5.38
CA MET A 110 14.19 -17.13 -4.49
C MET A 110 13.92 -18.56 -4.94
N ARG A 111 13.74 -18.79 -6.25
CA ARG A 111 13.55 -20.13 -6.82
C ARG A 111 14.75 -21.04 -6.61
N ARG A 112 15.98 -20.51 -6.75
CA ARG A 112 17.20 -21.28 -6.45
C ARG A 112 17.26 -21.64 -4.97
N ILE A 113 17.01 -20.68 -4.08
CA ILE A 113 17.01 -20.88 -2.63
C ILE A 113 15.96 -21.93 -2.24
N GLU A 114 14.73 -21.84 -2.77
CA GLU A 114 13.67 -22.84 -2.58
C GLU A 114 14.17 -24.25 -2.93
N ALA A 115 14.78 -24.43 -4.11
CA ALA A 115 15.25 -25.72 -4.59
C ALA A 115 16.36 -26.36 -3.74
N GLU A 116 17.05 -25.61 -2.88
CA GLU A 116 18.12 -26.13 -2.02
C GLU A 116 17.63 -26.94 -0.81
N ASP A 117 16.32 -26.94 -0.52
CA ASP A 117 15.78 -27.68 0.63
C ASP A 117 14.31 -28.10 0.39
N PRO A 118 14.03 -29.41 0.31
CA PRO A 118 12.71 -29.92 -0.06
C PRO A 118 11.66 -29.84 1.06
N ASP A 119 12.04 -29.52 2.31
CA ASP A 119 11.14 -29.53 3.47
C ASP A 119 10.33 -28.22 3.61
N ARG A 120 10.38 -27.35 2.59
CA ARG A 120 9.70 -26.05 2.54
C ARG A 120 9.46 -25.61 1.10
N HIS A 121 8.58 -24.65 0.90
CA HIS A 121 8.27 -24.13 -0.43
C HIS A 121 7.90 -22.65 -0.39
N LEU A 122 7.95 -22.00 -1.55
CA LEU A 122 7.43 -20.66 -1.76
C LEU A 122 5.92 -20.73 -2.02
N ALA A 123 5.16 -19.91 -1.29
CA ALA A 123 3.73 -19.73 -1.47
C ALA A 123 3.40 -18.32 -1.97
N GLY A 124 2.29 -18.19 -2.70
CA GLY A 124 1.72 -16.91 -3.10
C GLY A 124 2.53 -16.13 -4.15
N LEU A 125 3.20 -16.82 -5.08
CA LEU A 125 4.11 -16.18 -6.04
C LEU A 125 3.40 -15.30 -7.08
N GLU A 126 2.12 -15.54 -7.33
CA GLU A 126 1.25 -14.65 -8.10
C GLU A 126 1.12 -13.26 -7.44
N ASN A 127 1.28 -13.19 -6.11
CA ASN A 127 1.19 -11.98 -5.31
C ASN A 127 2.56 -11.36 -4.96
N ARG A 128 3.65 -11.84 -5.58
CA ARG A 128 5.02 -11.44 -5.22
C ARG A 128 5.34 -9.97 -5.52
N LEU A 129 4.70 -9.39 -6.52
CA LEU A 129 4.82 -7.98 -6.89
C LEU A 129 3.51 -7.27 -6.58
N LYS A 130 3.59 -6.16 -5.85
CA LYS A 130 2.43 -5.34 -5.56
C LYS A 130 1.84 -4.77 -6.86
N GLY A 131 0.53 -4.93 -7.04
CA GLY A 131 -0.17 -4.42 -8.23
C GLY A 131 0.07 -2.92 -8.46
N LYS A 132 0.19 -2.56 -9.74
CA LYS A 132 0.57 -1.22 -10.22
C LYS A 132 -0.28 -0.11 -9.60
N ASP A 133 -1.60 -0.21 -9.69
CA ASP A 133 -2.50 0.84 -9.21
C ASP A 133 -2.34 1.07 -7.70
N ARG A 134 -2.28 -0.01 -6.92
CA ARG A 134 -2.10 0.08 -5.46
C ARG A 134 -0.73 0.61 -5.08
N LEU A 135 0.31 0.31 -5.85
CA LEU A 135 1.64 0.88 -5.63
C LEU A 135 1.67 2.37 -6.00
N ALA A 136 1.06 2.74 -7.13
CA ALA A 136 0.92 4.13 -7.56
C ALA A 136 0.22 4.97 -6.51
N GLU A 137 -0.92 4.52 -5.97
CA GLU A 137 -1.64 5.20 -4.87
C GLU A 137 -0.76 5.45 -3.65
N LYS A 138 0.00 4.43 -3.21
CA LYS A 138 0.91 4.56 -2.06
C LYS A 138 2.02 5.57 -2.34
N VAL A 139 2.59 5.52 -3.54
CA VAL A 139 3.67 6.42 -3.95
C VAL A 139 3.15 7.85 -4.05
N ASP A 140 2.01 8.08 -4.69
CA ASP A 140 1.41 9.40 -4.83
C ASP A 140 1.02 9.96 -3.46
N PHE A 141 0.49 9.13 -2.55
CA PHE A 141 0.23 9.53 -1.17
C PHE A 141 1.52 10.00 -0.47
N ASP A 142 2.61 9.24 -0.57
CA ASP A 142 3.89 9.59 0.03
C ASP A 142 4.49 10.87 -0.55
N VAL A 143 4.34 11.09 -1.87
CA VAL A 143 4.79 12.33 -2.52
C VAL A 143 3.96 13.52 -2.03
N MET A 144 2.63 13.41 -2.09
CA MET A 144 1.72 14.52 -1.83
C MET A 144 1.57 14.86 -0.34
N LYS A 145 1.58 13.85 0.54
CA LYS A 145 1.35 14.03 1.98
C LYS A 145 2.64 14.09 2.80
N LYS A 146 3.74 13.54 2.30
CA LYS A 146 5.01 13.47 3.03
C LYS A 146 6.16 14.20 2.33
N GLY A 147 5.89 14.87 1.21
CA GLY A 147 6.88 15.68 0.48
C GLY A 147 8.05 14.88 -0.09
N ARG A 148 7.86 13.57 -0.32
CA ARG A 148 8.92 12.70 -0.83
C ARG A 148 9.06 12.84 -2.34
N THR A 149 10.24 12.57 -2.86
CA THR A 149 10.38 12.30 -4.29
C THR A 149 9.76 10.94 -4.64
N VAL A 150 9.40 10.72 -5.90
CA VAL A 150 8.88 9.43 -6.37
C VAL A 150 9.84 8.28 -6.00
N SER A 151 11.14 8.47 -6.24
CA SER A 151 12.16 7.45 -5.89
C SER A 151 12.19 7.14 -4.38
N GLN A 152 12.13 8.16 -3.52
CA GLN A 152 12.07 7.96 -2.07
C GLN A 152 10.78 7.27 -1.63
N ALA A 153 9.66 7.59 -2.27
CA ALA A 153 8.37 6.96 -2.00
C ALA A 153 8.39 5.47 -2.35
N PHE A 154 8.93 5.09 -3.52
CA PHE A 154 9.14 3.67 -3.88
C PHE A 154 10.01 2.93 -2.85
N ALA A 155 11.16 3.51 -2.47
CA ALA A 155 12.05 2.92 -1.48
C ALA A 155 11.40 2.77 -0.08
N ASN A 156 10.38 3.60 0.22
CA ASN A 156 9.64 3.54 1.48
C ASN A 156 8.51 2.50 1.47
N VAL A 157 8.02 2.07 0.31
CA VAL A 157 7.07 0.96 0.21
C VAL A 157 7.84 -0.35 0.43
N LYS A 158 7.85 -0.77 1.69
CA LYS A 158 8.58 -1.93 2.20
C LYS A 158 8.18 -3.26 1.56
N ASP A 159 6.97 -3.29 1.00
CA ASP A 159 6.31 -4.52 0.58
C ASP A 159 6.00 -4.58 -0.91
N THR A 160 6.76 -3.82 -1.70
CA THR A 160 6.60 -3.81 -3.14
C THR A 160 6.90 -5.17 -3.76
N ILE A 161 7.98 -5.83 -3.31
CA ILE A 161 8.38 -7.17 -3.69
C ILE A 161 8.35 -8.04 -2.42
N ARG A 162 7.61 -9.15 -2.43
CA ARG A 162 7.43 -10.02 -1.26
C ARG A 162 7.43 -11.49 -1.65
N TYR A 163 8.09 -12.32 -0.84
CA TYR A 163 8.01 -13.77 -0.93
C TYR A 163 7.63 -14.36 0.42
N THR A 164 7.03 -15.55 0.39
CA THR A 164 6.64 -16.29 1.58
C THR A 164 7.20 -17.70 1.51
N PHE A 165 8.06 -18.07 2.44
CA PHE A 165 8.45 -19.45 2.66
C PHE A 165 7.51 -20.10 3.69
N VAL A 166 7.08 -21.31 3.37
CA VAL A 166 6.25 -22.16 4.23
C VAL A 166 7.05 -23.40 4.62
N TYR A 167 7.18 -23.63 5.93
CA TYR A 167 7.95 -24.74 6.50
C TYR A 167 7.04 -25.71 7.24
N ASP A 168 7.49 -26.96 7.33
CA ASP A 168 7.05 -27.86 8.38
C ASP A 168 7.41 -27.31 9.76
N GLU A 169 6.49 -27.45 10.72
CA GLU A 169 6.64 -26.89 12.07
C GLU A 169 7.92 -27.35 12.76
N ALA A 170 8.26 -28.64 12.65
CA ALA A 170 9.46 -29.22 13.25
C ALA A 170 10.77 -28.69 12.65
N LYS A 171 10.72 -28.12 11.43
CA LYS A 171 11.88 -27.61 10.69
C LYS A 171 11.95 -26.09 10.65
N TYR A 172 10.87 -25.41 11.04
CA TYR A 172 10.69 -23.96 10.92
C TYR A 172 11.93 -23.15 11.33
N THR A 173 12.35 -23.27 12.60
CA THR A 173 13.42 -22.40 13.14
C THR A 173 14.75 -22.62 12.44
N ALA A 174 15.12 -23.88 12.19
CA ALA A 174 16.36 -24.21 11.46
C ALA A 174 16.30 -23.72 10.01
N GLY A 175 15.15 -23.89 9.35
CA GLY A 175 14.91 -23.42 7.99
C GLY A 175 15.00 -21.91 7.85
N VAL A 176 14.43 -21.15 8.80
CA VAL A 176 14.53 -19.68 8.82
C VAL A 176 15.99 -19.21 8.87
N TYR A 177 16.82 -19.81 9.74
CA TYR A 177 18.24 -19.47 9.80
C TYR A 177 18.97 -19.85 8.52
N ALA A 178 18.73 -21.06 8.00
CA ALA A 178 19.37 -21.53 6.77
C ALA A 178 19.04 -20.61 5.59
N ASP A 179 17.78 -20.19 5.43
CA ASP A 179 17.39 -19.29 4.34
C ASP A 179 17.89 -17.87 4.52
N CYS A 180 17.99 -17.38 5.75
CA CYS A 180 18.68 -16.12 6.01
C CYS A 180 20.15 -16.17 5.58
N GLU A 181 20.85 -17.31 5.71
CA GLU A 181 22.23 -17.46 5.21
C GLU A 181 22.28 -17.65 3.70
N ARG A 182 21.33 -18.39 3.10
CA ARG A 182 21.23 -18.52 1.63
C ARG A 182 20.94 -17.18 0.95
N LEU A 183 20.11 -16.33 1.55
CA LEU A 183 19.85 -14.97 1.08
C LEU A 183 21.12 -14.11 1.09
N VAL A 184 21.93 -14.19 2.15
CA VAL A 184 23.24 -13.52 2.20
C VAL A 184 24.19 -14.09 1.14
N SER A 185 24.25 -15.41 0.99
CA SER A 185 25.11 -16.09 0.01
C SER A 185 24.72 -15.76 -1.42
N ALA A 186 23.44 -15.48 -1.68
CA ALA A 186 22.92 -14.98 -2.95
C ALA A 186 23.23 -13.49 -3.21
N GLY A 187 23.91 -12.81 -2.26
CA GLY A 187 24.35 -11.43 -2.38
C GLY A 187 23.38 -10.40 -1.79
N PHE A 188 22.27 -10.81 -1.17
CA PHE A 188 21.33 -9.87 -0.57
C PHE A 188 21.80 -9.41 0.82
N GLY A 189 21.74 -8.10 1.06
CA GLY A 189 22.11 -7.53 2.37
C GLY A 189 20.96 -7.63 3.36
N ARG A 190 21.24 -7.99 4.62
CA ARG A 190 20.24 -7.91 5.70
C ARG A 190 19.83 -6.45 5.92
N PHE A 191 18.53 -6.19 6.08
CA PHE A 191 18.01 -4.87 6.47
C PHE A 191 17.41 -4.91 7.87
N ASP A 192 16.33 -5.67 8.06
CA ASP A 192 15.78 -5.95 9.38
C ASP A 192 15.01 -7.26 9.39
N ARG A 193 14.72 -7.75 10.60
CA ARG A 193 13.87 -8.90 10.87
C ARG A 193 13.03 -8.59 12.10
N ARG A 194 11.75 -8.94 12.01
CA ARG A 194 10.77 -8.87 13.09
C ARG A 194 10.15 -10.24 13.29
N ASN A 195 10.24 -10.74 14.51
CA ASN A 195 9.62 -11.94 14.98
C ASN A 195 8.30 -11.61 15.67
N SER A 196 7.21 -12.18 15.18
CA SER A 196 5.87 -11.95 15.74
C SER A 196 5.29 -13.22 16.37
N TRP A 197 6.10 -14.24 16.65
CA TRP A 197 5.59 -15.49 17.25
C TRP A 197 5.04 -15.32 18.67
N ASP A 198 5.36 -14.22 19.35
CA ASP A 198 4.80 -13.84 20.65
C ASP A 198 3.54 -12.96 20.56
N GLN A 199 3.19 -12.46 19.36
CA GLN A 199 2.06 -11.55 19.15
C GLN A 199 0.72 -12.30 19.10
N ASP A 200 -0.37 -11.63 19.45
CA ASP A 200 -1.71 -12.21 19.57
C ASP A 200 -2.53 -12.13 18.27
N GLU A 201 -2.24 -11.16 17.39
CA GLU A 201 -3.00 -10.92 16.15
C GLU A 201 -2.33 -11.45 14.87
N TYR A 202 -1.05 -11.86 14.93
CA TYR A 202 -0.30 -12.41 13.79
C TYR A 202 0.85 -13.30 14.26
N LYS A 203 1.10 -14.40 13.55
CA LYS A 203 2.24 -15.31 13.81
C LYS A 203 3.10 -15.49 12.56
N GLY A 204 4.40 -15.34 12.72
CA GLY A 204 5.38 -15.47 11.63
C GLY A 204 6.58 -14.56 11.84
N ILE A 205 7.56 -14.68 10.95
CA ILE A 205 8.73 -13.78 10.92
C ILE A 205 8.71 -13.03 9.59
N ASN A 206 8.86 -11.70 9.67
CA ASN A 206 9.04 -10.83 8.51
C ASN A 206 10.47 -10.35 8.48
N SER A 207 11.12 -10.45 7.32
CA SER A 207 12.46 -9.93 7.12
C SER A 207 12.53 -9.08 5.86
N ARG A 208 13.40 -8.07 5.86
CA ARG A 208 13.66 -7.23 4.69
C ARG A 208 15.12 -7.27 4.30
N TRP A 209 15.34 -7.15 3.00
CA TRP A 209 16.62 -7.41 2.36
C TRP A 209 16.95 -6.33 1.34
N ARG A 210 18.21 -5.91 1.34
CA ARG A 210 18.82 -4.95 0.40
C ARG A 210 19.19 -5.69 -0.89
N ILE A 211 18.79 -5.13 -2.01
CA ILE A 211 19.12 -5.63 -3.35
C ILE A 211 20.40 -4.91 -3.82
N PRO A 212 21.45 -5.64 -4.24
CA PRO A 212 22.67 -5.03 -4.74
C PRO A 212 22.41 -4.01 -5.86
N GLY A 213 23.01 -2.83 -5.76
CA GLY A 213 22.88 -1.78 -6.78
C GLY A 213 21.51 -1.10 -6.84
N SER A 214 20.58 -1.41 -5.92
CA SER A 214 19.23 -0.83 -5.90
C SER A 214 18.88 -0.23 -4.54
N SER A 215 18.07 0.83 -4.56
CA SER A 215 17.44 1.38 -3.35
C SER A 215 16.18 0.63 -2.92
N GLN A 216 15.71 -0.33 -3.73
CA GLN A 216 14.53 -1.14 -3.44
C GLN A 216 14.88 -2.23 -2.42
N LEU A 217 14.01 -2.40 -1.43
CA LEU A 217 14.02 -3.56 -0.54
C LEU A 217 13.01 -4.59 -1.04
N PHE A 218 13.23 -5.85 -0.69
CA PHE A 218 12.20 -6.89 -0.77
C PHE A 218 11.98 -7.54 0.60
N GLU A 219 10.77 -8.05 0.79
CA GLU A 219 10.37 -8.76 2.00
C GLU A 219 10.42 -10.28 1.78
N VAL A 220 10.92 -11.00 2.78
CA VAL A 220 10.77 -12.45 2.88
C VAL A 220 10.05 -12.75 4.20
N GLN A 221 8.90 -13.40 4.07
CA GLN A 221 8.08 -13.86 5.19
C GLN A 221 8.31 -15.34 5.42
N PHE A 222 8.35 -15.75 6.68
CA PHE A 222 8.56 -17.12 7.09
C PHE A 222 7.39 -17.61 7.95
N HIS A 223 6.67 -18.60 7.44
CA HIS A 223 5.45 -19.14 8.04
C HIS A 223 5.50 -20.66 8.19
N THR A 224 4.78 -21.20 9.16
CA THR A 224 4.24 -22.57 9.04
C THR A 224 2.93 -22.54 8.25
N GLN A 225 2.48 -23.70 7.77
CA GLN A 225 1.18 -23.83 7.09
C GLN A 225 0.03 -23.23 7.91
N ALA A 226 -0.05 -23.54 9.21
CA ALA A 226 -1.09 -23.02 10.09
C ALA A 226 -1.02 -21.49 10.24
N SER A 227 0.18 -20.92 10.38
CA SER A 227 0.35 -19.47 10.51
C SER A 227 0.05 -18.70 9.22
N LEU A 228 0.33 -19.29 8.04
CA LEU A 228 -0.03 -18.69 6.76
C LEU A 228 -1.54 -18.73 6.55
N ALA A 229 -2.19 -19.86 6.82
CA ALA A 229 -3.64 -19.99 6.73
C ALA A 229 -4.36 -18.99 7.64
N ALA A 230 -3.91 -18.83 8.89
CA ALA A 230 -4.46 -17.84 9.82
C ALA A 230 -4.30 -16.40 9.30
N LYS A 231 -3.14 -16.07 8.71
CA LYS A 231 -2.90 -14.76 8.09
C LYS A 231 -3.84 -14.52 6.89
N GLU A 232 -4.04 -15.53 6.04
CA GLU A 232 -4.92 -15.43 4.87
C GLU A 232 -6.38 -15.28 5.28
N GLU A 233 -6.84 -16.06 6.25
CA GLU A 233 -8.19 -15.98 6.81
C GLU A 233 -8.47 -14.59 7.40
N THR A 234 -7.51 -14.03 8.11
CA THR A 234 -7.67 -12.73 8.80
C THR A 234 -7.28 -11.52 7.96
N HIS A 235 -6.88 -11.71 6.70
CA HIS A 235 -6.30 -10.65 5.88
C HIS A 235 -7.26 -9.47 5.67
N SER A 236 -8.54 -9.75 5.40
CA SER A 236 -9.56 -8.71 5.20
C SER A 236 -9.80 -7.88 6.47
N ALA A 237 -9.81 -8.51 7.64
CA ALA A 237 -9.92 -7.81 8.93
C ALA A 237 -8.72 -6.89 9.17
N TYR A 238 -7.51 -7.37 8.87
CA TYR A 238 -6.29 -6.56 8.93
C TYR A 238 -6.36 -5.35 8.00
N GLU A 239 -6.78 -5.53 6.74
CA GLU A 239 -6.92 -4.42 5.78
C GLU A 239 -7.98 -3.41 6.23
N ARG A 240 -9.10 -3.90 6.75
CA ARG A 240 -10.18 -3.07 7.29
C ARG A 240 -9.69 -2.22 8.45
N ILE A 241 -9.04 -2.81 9.46
CA ILE A 241 -8.46 -2.07 10.61
C ILE A 241 -7.54 -0.94 10.14
N ARG A 242 -6.72 -1.16 9.10
CA ARG A 242 -5.80 -0.13 8.60
C ARG A 242 -6.47 1.01 7.84
N SER A 243 -7.72 0.84 7.44
CA SER A 243 -8.53 1.85 6.77
C SER A 243 -9.43 2.65 7.72
N LEU A 244 -9.65 2.12 8.92
CA LEU A 244 -10.51 2.71 9.93
C LEU A 244 -9.81 3.87 10.68
N PRO A 245 -10.57 4.89 11.15
CA PRO A 245 -10.13 5.80 12.20
C PRO A 245 -9.70 5.07 13.47
N GLU A 246 -8.83 5.68 14.29
CA GLU A 246 -8.29 5.04 15.50
C GLU A 246 -9.36 4.74 16.57
N ASP A 247 -10.47 5.47 16.57
CA ASP A 247 -11.57 5.41 17.53
C ASP A 247 -12.81 4.66 17.00
N ASP A 248 -12.68 3.98 15.87
CA ASP A 248 -13.79 3.25 15.27
C ASP A 248 -14.19 2.02 16.11
N GLU A 249 -15.48 1.91 16.43
CA GLU A 249 -16.04 0.82 17.25
C GLU A 249 -15.83 -0.56 16.61
N GLU A 250 -15.76 -0.65 15.28
CA GLU A 250 -15.52 -1.90 14.53
C GLU A 250 -14.12 -2.48 14.81
N MET A 251 -13.15 -1.64 15.20
CA MET A 251 -11.77 -2.06 15.38
C MET A 251 -11.60 -3.11 16.48
N ALA A 252 -12.37 -3.02 17.56
CA ALA A 252 -12.30 -3.96 18.67
C ALA A 252 -12.69 -5.38 18.22
N ASP A 253 -13.78 -5.50 17.45
CA ASP A 253 -14.31 -6.76 16.94
C ASP A 253 -13.34 -7.40 15.93
N LEU A 254 -12.79 -6.61 15.00
CA LEU A 254 -11.83 -7.12 14.02
C LEU A 254 -10.52 -7.60 14.67
N ARG A 255 -10.05 -6.92 15.72
CA ARG A 255 -8.89 -7.37 16.51
C ARG A 255 -9.22 -8.62 17.31
N ALA A 256 -10.41 -8.70 17.90
CA ALA A 256 -10.86 -9.91 18.60
C ALA A 256 -10.91 -11.12 17.66
N TYR A 257 -11.42 -10.95 16.44
CA TYR A 257 -11.42 -11.97 15.41
C TYR A 257 -10.00 -12.44 15.04
N GLN A 258 -9.09 -11.50 14.77
CA GLN A 258 -7.67 -11.83 14.51
C GLN A 258 -7.04 -12.64 15.64
N ARG A 259 -7.27 -12.24 16.89
CA ARG A 259 -6.79 -12.96 18.08
C ARG A 259 -7.37 -14.36 18.19
N GLU A 260 -8.67 -14.52 17.92
CA GLU A 260 -9.34 -15.81 18.00
C GLU A 260 -8.72 -16.81 17.01
N VAL A 261 -8.57 -16.41 15.73
CA VAL A 261 -7.97 -17.24 14.69
C VAL A 261 -6.51 -17.55 15.04
N THR A 262 -5.74 -16.52 15.39
CA THR A 262 -4.31 -16.63 15.67
C THR A 262 -4.00 -17.46 16.91
N SER A 263 -4.88 -17.47 17.92
CA SER A 263 -4.70 -18.28 19.14
C SER A 263 -4.64 -19.79 18.87
N LYS A 264 -5.17 -20.23 17.72
CA LYS A 264 -5.20 -21.64 17.29
C LYS A 264 -3.90 -22.07 16.60
N VAL A 265 -3.00 -21.13 16.30
CA VAL A 265 -1.74 -21.40 15.59
C VAL A 265 -0.69 -21.96 16.56
N PRO A 266 -0.19 -23.19 16.34
CA PRO A 266 0.90 -23.74 17.15
C PRO A 266 2.19 -22.93 16.97
N ILE A 267 2.93 -22.74 18.07
CA ILE A 267 4.22 -22.06 18.04
C ILE A 267 5.31 -23.10 17.75
N PRO A 268 6.07 -22.99 16.64
CA PRO A 268 7.09 -23.95 16.28
C PRO A 268 8.23 -23.99 17.30
N PRO A 269 8.89 -25.15 17.49
CA PRO A 269 10.02 -25.28 18.40
C PRO A 269 11.12 -24.24 18.12
N GLY A 270 11.48 -23.48 19.14
CA GLY A 270 12.53 -22.44 19.06
C GLY A 270 12.13 -21.13 18.38
N ALA A 271 10.91 -21.02 17.85
CA ALA A 271 10.48 -19.84 17.09
C ALA A 271 10.51 -18.54 17.91
N LEU A 272 10.15 -18.61 19.20
CA LEU A 272 10.23 -17.48 20.14
C LEU A 272 11.67 -16.99 20.37
N GLY A 273 12.67 -17.85 20.17
CA GLY A 273 14.08 -17.54 20.39
C GLY A 273 14.78 -16.90 19.19
N VAL A 274 14.10 -16.72 18.05
CA VAL A 274 14.70 -16.08 16.88
C VAL A 274 14.76 -14.56 17.12
N PRO A 275 15.95 -13.93 17.14
CA PRO A 275 16.07 -12.53 17.54
C PRO A 275 15.68 -11.57 16.42
N ASP A 276 15.13 -10.43 16.82
CA ASP A 276 14.96 -9.27 15.95
C ASP A 276 16.31 -8.63 15.62
N TYR A 277 16.39 -7.97 14.47
CA TYR A 277 17.52 -7.09 14.16
C TYR A 277 17.10 -5.94 13.25
N ARG A 278 17.87 -4.86 13.28
CA ARG A 278 17.82 -3.75 12.31
C ARG A 278 19.22 -3.21 12.06
N LEU A 279 19.65 -3.19 10.80
CA LEU A 279 21.02 -2.89 10.36
C LEU A 279 21.09 -1.67 9.44
#